data_AF-A0A4Q3GTB7-F1
#
_entry.id   AF-A0A4Q3GTB7-F1
#
_cell.length_a   1.000
_cell.length_b   1.000
_cell.length_c   1.000
_cell.angle_alpha   90.00
_cell.angle_beta   90.00
_cell.angle_gamma   90.00
#
_symmetry.space_group_name_H-M   'P 1'
#
loop_
_entity.id
_entity.type
_entity.pdbx_description
1 polymer ?
#
loop_
_entity_poly.entity_id
_entity_poly.type
_entity_poly.pdbx_seq_one_letter_code
_entity_poly.pdbx_strand_id
1 'polypeptide(L)' 'MLSIRDERVRALAEDLMEKRNVPTITAAIRLALENEVARANAEMSLQERVDALRRKALSKAVRPPGQPLTKEERDDLWGG' A
#
# COMPACT_ATOMS: atom_id res chain seq x y z
N MET A 1 -15.30 -17.89 16.21
CA MET A 1 -16.09 -18.41 15.08
C MET A 1 -16.73 -17.24 14.36
N LEU A 2 -16.31 -16.93 13.13
CA LEU A 2 -16.91 -15.85 12.35
C LEU A 2 -18.26 -16.35 11.82
N SER A 3 -19.37 -15.73 12.22
CA SER A 3 -20.71 -16.07 11.73
C SER A 3 -21.17 -14.97 10.79
N ILE A 4 -21.33 -15.30 9.51
CA ILE A 4 -21.89 -14.38 8.52
C ILE A 4 -23.41 -14.47 8.61
N ARG A 5 -24.02 -13.42 9.17
CA ARG A 5 -25.47 -13.26 9.29
C ARG A 5 -26.08 -12.44 8.16
N ASP A 6 -25.23 -11.74 7.41
CA ASP A 6 -25.63 -10.94 6.26
C ASP A 6 -25.71 -11.83 5.01
N GLU A 7 -26.88 -11.89 4.40
CA GLU A 7 -27.15 -12.72 3.21
C GLU A 7 -26.33 -12.29 1.99
N ARG A 8 -26.08 -10.99 1.84
CA ARG A 8 -25.30 -10.45 0.72
C ARG A 8 -23.83 -10.83 0.85
N VAL A 9 -23.29 -10.80 2.08
CA VAL A 9 -21.90 -11.24 2.34
C VAL A 9 -21.75 -12.73 2.06
N ARG A 10 -22.76 -13.55 2.42
CA ARG A 10 -22.76 -14.98 2.10
C ARG A 10 -22.73 -15.23 0.60
N ALA A 11 -23.60 -14.57 -0.17
CA ALA A 11 -23.65 -14.72 -1.62
C ALA A 11 -22.32 -14.33 -2.30
N LEU A 12 -21.67 -13.25 -1.84
CA LEU A 12 -20.35 -12.85 -2.35
C LEU A 12 -19.27 -13.89 -2.05
N ALA A 13 -19.29 -14.49 -0.87
CA ALA A 13 -18.32 -15.50 -0.49
C ALA A 13 -18.52 -16.83 -1.24
N GLU A 14 -19.78 -17.20 -1.54
CA GLU A 14 -20.12 -18.35 -2.37
C GLU A 14 -19.68 -18.14 -3.83
N ASP A 15 -19.99 -16.98 -4.43
CA ASP A 15 -19.52 -16.62 -5.78
C ASP A 15 -17.97 -16.65 -5.88
N LEU A 16 -17.29 -16.15 -4.85
CA LEU A 16 -15.82 -16.20 -4.81
C LEU A 16 -15.30 -17.63 -4.64
N MET A 17 -15.98 -18.46 -3.85
CA MET A 17 -15.65 -19.87 -3.66
C MET A 17 -15.67 -20.62 -4.98
N GLU A 18 -16.73 -20.43 -5.77
CA GLU A 18 -16.89 -21.02 -7.11
C GLU A 18 -15.84 -20.51 -8.08
N LYS A 19 -15.69 -19.19 -8.22
CA LYS A 19 -14.75 -18.57 -9.17
C LYS A 19 -13.29 -18.91 -8.91
N ARG A 20 -12.94 -19.14 -7.64
CA ARG A 20 -11.56 -19.48 -7.23
C ARG A 20 -11.37 -20.97 -6.97
N ASN A 21 -12.42 -21.78 -7.13
CA ASN A 21 -12.42 -23.22 -6.90
C ASN A 21 -11.77 -23.60 -5.56
N VAL A 22 -12.17 -22.88 -4.49
CA VAL A 22 -11.68 -23.14 -3.13
C VAL A 22 -12.69 -23.95 -2.34
N PRO A 23 -12.26 -24.82 -1.41
CA PRO A 23 -13.14 -25.87 -0.89
C PRO A 23 -14.18 -25.39 0.13
N THR A 24 -14.05 -24.19 0.69
CA THR A 24 -14.98 -23.66 1.71
C THR A 24 -15.17 -22.15 1.59
N ILE A 25 -16.34 -21.67 2.04
CA ILE A 25 -16.65 -20.24 2.19
C ILE A 25 -15.58 -19.53 3.03
N THR A 26 -15.13 -20.16 4.13
CA THR A 26 -14.05 -19.62 4.97
C THR A 26 -12.74 -19.47 4.20
N ALA A 27 -12.39 -20.46 3.35
CA ALA A 27 -11.20 -20.35 2.50
C ALA A 27 -11.32 -19.22 1.48
N ALA A 28 -12.50 -19.03 0.88
CA ALA A 28 -12.77 -17.93 -0.04
C ALA A 28 -12.64 -16.57 0.66
N ILE A 29 -13.22 -16.41 1.85
CA ILE A 29 -13.14 -15.17 2.63
C ILE A 29 -11.71 -14.86 3.03
N ARG A 30 -10.98 -15.86 3.54
CA ARG A 30 -9.57 -15.69 3.90
C ARG A 30 -8.77 -15.21 2.69
N LEU A 31 -8.93 -15.86 1.54
CA LEU A 31 -8.26 -15.45 0.30
C LEU A 31 -8.61 -14.01 -0.11
N ALA A 32 -9.87 -13.61 0.01
CA ALA A 32 -10.31 -12.25 -0.28
C ALA A 32 -9.59 -11.22 0.61
N LEU A 33 -9.56 -11.49 1.92
CA LEU A 33 -8.94 -10.63 2.92
C LEU A 33 -7.43 -10.54 2.74
N GLU A 34 -6.75 -11.68 2.52
CA GLU A 34 -5.31 -11.72 2.26
C GLU A 34 -4.96 -10.89 1.02
N ASN A 35 -5.74 -11.01 -0.05
CA ASN A 35 -5.54 -10.21 -1.27
C ASN A 35 -5.78 -8.71 -1.03
N GLU A 36 -6.80 -8.34 -0.25
CA GLU A 36 -7.08 -6.93 0.04
C GLU A 36 -6.01 -6.32 0.95
N VAL A 37 -5.57 -7.05 1.98
CA VAL A 37 -4.45 -6.64 2.83
C VAL A 37 -3.17 -6.51 2.00
N ALA A 38 -2.91 -7.45 1.09
CA ALA A 38 -1.77 -7.37 0.19
C ALA A 38 -1.87 -6.14 -0.75
N ARG A 39 -3.06 -5.84 -1.29
CA ARG A 39 -3.28 -4.61 -2.09
C ARG A 39 -3.05 -3.36 -1.27
N ALA A 40 -3.60 -3.28 -0.06
CA ALA A 40 -3.42 -2.16 0.85
C ALA A 40 -1.94 -1.98 1.27
N ASN A 41 -1.21 -3.08 1.46
CA ASN A 41 0.22 -3.04 1.75
C ASN A 41 1.06 -2.70 0.50
N ALA A 42 0.58 -3.05 -0.69
CA ALA A 42 1.24 -2.74 -1.96
C ALA A 42 0.92 -1.32 -2.47
N GLU A 43 -0.15 -0.69 -1.98
CA GLU A 43 -0.35 0.75 -2.10
C GLU A 43 0.80 1.45 -1.38
N MET A 44 1.83 1.79 -2.16
CA MET A 44 3.07 2.38 -1.65
C MET A 44 2.74 3.50 -0.66
N SER A 45 3.28 3.36 0.55
CA SER A 45 3.21 4.40 1.56
C SER A 45 3.76 5.71 0.99
N LEU A 46 3.29 6.85 1.52
CA LEU A 46 3.83 8.16 1.12
C LEU A 46 5.37 8.17 1.22
N GLN A 47 5.92 7.53 2.24
CA GLN A 47 7.36 7.39 2.43
C GLN A 47 8.02 6.63 1.27
N GLU A 48 7.49 5.47 0.87
CA GLU A 48 8.03 4.70 -0.26
C GLU A 48 7.91 5.44 -1.59
N ARG A 49 6.81 6.19 -1.78
CA ARG A 49 6.62 7.04 -2.95
C ARG A 49 7.66 8.16 -3.00
N VAL A 50 7.89 8.82 -1.87
CA VAL A 50 8.92 9.88 -1.74
C VAL A 50 10.32 9.30 -1.94
N ASP A 51 10.62 8.14 -1.39
CA ASP A 51 11.92 7.50 -1.56
C ASP A 51 12.17 7.05 -3.01
N ALA A 52 11.13 6.54 -3.70
CA ALA A 52 11.22 6.23 -5.12
C ALA A 52 11.49 7.49 -5.97
N LEU A 53 10.81 8.60 -5.66
CA LEU A 53 11.05 9.89 -6.31
C LEU A 53 12.46 10.40 -6.02
N ARG A 54 12.93 10.30 -4.77
CA ARG A 54 14.28 10.68 -4.36
C ARG A 54 15.33 9.88 -5.14
N ARG A 55 15.20 8.55 -5.21
CA ARG A 55 16.11 7.68 -5.99
C ARG A 55 16.14 8.08 -7.47
N LYS A 56 14.98 8.36 -8.06
CA LYS A 56 14.86 8.80 -9.46
C LYS A 56 15.46 10.19 -9.71
N ALA A 57 15.35 11.10 -8.74
CA ALA A 57 15.98 12.42 -8.82
C ALA A 57 17.50 12.30 -8.72
N LEU A 58 18.01 11.51 -7.76
CA LEU A 58 19.44 11.27 -7.58
C LEU A 58 20.07 10.56 -8.78
N SER A 59 19.39 9.60 -9.41
CA SER A 59 19.92 8.94 -10.61
C SER A 59 20.07 9.86 -11.82
N LYS A 60 19.37 10.99 -11.82
CA LYS A 60 19.46 12.03 -12.86
C LYS A 60 20.35 13.20 -12.47
N ALA A 61 20.87 13.22 -11.25
CA ALA A 61 21.69 14.32 -10.76
C ALA A 61 23.07 14.28 -11.44
N VAL A 62 23.46 15.40 -12.06
CA VAL A 62 24.79 15.55 -12.69
C VAL A 62 25.89 15.74 -11.65
N ARG A 63 25.53 16.17 -10.43
CA ARG A 63 26.42 16.37 -9.30
C ARG A 63 25.91 15.58 -8.10
N PRO A 64 26.79 14.98 -7.28
CA PRO A 64 26.38 14.39 -6.01
C PRO A 64 25.64 15.41 -5.14
N PRO A 65 24.71 14.96 -4.28
CA PRO A 65 24.01 15.85 -3.36
C PRO A 65 25.03 16.60 -2.50
N GLY A 66 24.83 17.91 -2.34
CA GLY A 66 25.61 18.73 -1.42
C GLY A 66 25.37 18.32 0.04
N GLN A 67 26.09 18.94 0.96
CA GLN A 67 25.83 18.74 2.38
C GLN A 67 24.37 19.14 2.71
N PRO A 68 23.68 18.37 3.59
CA PRO A 68 22.35 18.74 4.04
C PRO A 68 22.39 20.12 4.70
N LEU A 69 21.46 21.00 4.30
CA LEU A 69 21.31 22.30 4.93
C LEU A 69 20.91 22.14 6.40
N THR A 70 21.41 23.04 7.25
CA THR A 70 20.94 23.18 8.64
C THR A 70 19.47 23.63 8.67
N LYS A 71 18.87 23.64 9.85
CA LYS A 71 17.48 24.09 9.97
C LYS A 71 17.38 25.57 9.64
N GLU A 72 18.29 26.36 10.19
CA GLU A 72 18.38 27.81 10.00
C GLU A 72 18.57 28.17 8.51
N GLU A 73 19.47 27.47 7.81
CA GLU A 73 19.69 27.68 6.37
C GLU A 73 18.45 27.33 5.53
N ARG A 74 17.66 26.33 5.94
CA ARG A 74 16.40 26.03 5.26
C ARG A 74 15.37 27.12 5.52
N ASP A 75 15.20 27.52 6.77
CA ASP A 75 14.19 28.51 7.15
C ASP A 75 14.46 29.86 6.43
N ASP A 76 15.74 30.25 6.28
CA ASP A 76 16.16 31.43 5.51
C ASP A 76 15.81 31.33 4.01
N LEU A 77 15.94 30.14 3.40
CA LEU A 77 15.59 29.94 1.98
C LEU A 77 14.09 30.03 1.71
N TRP A 78 13.26 29.71 2.72
CA TRP A 78 11.80 29.73 2.61
C TRP A 78 11.17 31.03 3.13
N GLY A 79 11.99 32.00 3.55
CA GLY A 79 11.56 33.38 3.80
C GLY A 79 11.21 33.73 5.25
N GLY A 80 11.60 32.91 6.23
CA GLY A 80 11.43 33.21 7.67
C GLY A 80 9.99 33.10 8.20
#